data_AF-A0A955EA41-F1
#
_entry.id   AF-A0A955EA41-F1
#
_cell.length_a   1.000
_cell.length_b   1.000
_cell.length_c   1.000
_cell.angle_alpha   90.00
_cell.angle_beta   90.00
_cell.angle_gamma   90.00
#
_symmetry.space_group_name_H-M   'P 1'
#
loop_
_entity.id
_entity.type
_entity.pdbx_description
1 polymer ?
#
loop_
_entity_poly.entity_id
_entity_poly.type
_entity_poly.pdbx_seq_one_letter_code
_entity_poly.pdbx_strand_id
1 'polypeptide(L)'
;MTFHRYDPSRNPEDHEELALELPDDRPDPLPAPAAAGGRGPHDPTKAAPGVVFTEHGAVAVNKDQARIRKEAACPQCGYSIVGLKSTKCPECGVELLPALAAAARKAKARESIKHEYSVAGVALGIAVLALSVMVGLTDGWGAVPFELLGLAIITPLAFVAYLICCSLWIGFDMPLAITALRLAAIYAWSGFTLALFLTIFPYVPIVAWIFSIVVMFGLLTKWLDIDFIDAFGITFATNVVAFIVMMAMTHWG
;
A
#
# COMPACT_ATOMS: atom_id res chain seq x y z
N MET A 1 21.58 -5.74 3.62
CA MET A 1 20.49 -6.65 3.24
C MET A 1 20.74 -7.08 1.81
N THR A 2 21.02 -8.36 1.59
CA THR A 2 21.33 -8.93 0.27
C THR A 2 20.09 -9.65 -0.24
N PHE A 3 19.45 -9.11 -1.27
CA PHE A 3 18.31 -9.77 -1.91
C PHE A 3 18.82 -10.90 -2.83
N HIS A 4 18.41 -12.13 -2.52
CA HIS A 4 18.63 -13.27 -3.40
C HIS A 4 17.76 -13.15 -4.65
N ARG A 5 18.39 -13.06 -5.83
CA ARG A 5 17.69 -13.18 -7.12
C ARG A 5 17.03 -14.56 -7.23
N TYR A 6 15.77 -14.58 -7.65
CA TYR A 6 15.03 -15.80 -7.97
C TYR A 6 15.68 -16.46 -9.21
N ASP A 7 16.31 -17.62 -8.99
CA ASP A 7 16.93 -18.44 -10.04
C ASP A 7 15.95 -19.55 -10.47
N PRO A 8 15.40 -19.51 -11.70
CA PRO A 8 14.42 -20.48 -12.18
C PRO A 8 15.02 -21.86 -12.49
N SER A 9 16.34 -22.05 -12.37
CA SER A 9 17.00 -23.34 -12.57
C SER A 9 17.15 -24.17 -11.29
N ARG A 10 16.72 -23.64 -10.13
CA ARG A 10 16.85 -24.31 -8.83
C ARG A 10 15.83 -25.44 -8.68
N ASN A 11 16.31 -26.61 -8.28
CA ASN A 11 15.50 -27.83 -8.12
C ASN A 11 14.39 -27.58 -7.08
N PRO A 12 13.11 -27.93 -7.33
CA PRO A 12 12.02 -27.71 -6.38
C PRO A 12 12.22 -28.33 -4.99
N GLU A 13 13.10 -29.31 -4.85
CA GLU A 13 13.46 -29.94 -3.58
C GLU A 13 14.31 -29.02 -2.67
N ASP A 14 15.03 -28.04 -3.24
CA ASP A 14 15.87 -27.10 -2.47
C ASP A 14 15.05 -25.98 -1.80
N HIS A 15 13.75 -25.91 -2.07
CA HIS A 15 12.83 -24.97 -1.42
C HIS A 15 12.32 -25.45 -0.06
N GLU A 16 12.57 -26.70 0.32
CA GLU A 16 12.13 -27.25 1.61
C GLU A 16 13.02 -26.77 2.78
N GLU A 17 14.30 -26.47 2.54
CA GLU A 17 15.21 -25.98 3.59
C GLU A 17 15.08 -24.47 3.87
N LEU A 18 14.58 -23.66 2.92
CA LEU A 18 14.40 -22.21 3.12
C LEU A 18 13.05 -21.82 3.74
N ALA A 19 12.24 -22.80 4.13
CA ALA A 19 10.94 -22.59 4.77
C ALA A 19 11.02 -22.43 6.30
N LEU A 20 12.22 -22.44 6.90
CA LEU A 20 12.37 -22.64 8.35
C LEU A 20 12.67 -21.41 9.21
N GLU A 21 12.58 -20.19 8.67
CA GLU A 21 12.67 -18.95 9.47
C GLU A 21 11.58 -17.93 9.11
N LEU A 22 10.36 -18.42 8.82
CA LEU A 22 9.19 -17.58 9.08
C LEU A 22 9.14 -17.35 10.60
N PRO A 23 9.06 -16.10 11.09
CA PRO A 23 8.76 -15.82 12.49
C PRO A 23 7.58 -16.69 12.87
N ASP A 24 7.77 -17.49 13.92
CA ASP A 24 6.77 -18.41 14.40
C ASP A 24 5.63 -17.59 15.02
N ASP A 25 4.78 -17.04 14.15
CA ASP A 25 3.51 -16.40 14.46
C ASP A 25 2.47 -17.45 14.88
N ARG A 26 2.94 -18.61 15.39
CA ARG A 26 2.11 -19.45 16.25
C ARG A 26 1.71 -18.54 17.42
N PRO A 27 0.41 -18.24 17.58
CA PRO A 27 -0.03 -17.51 18.75
C PRO A 27 0.51 -18.24 19.98
N ASP A 28 1.06 -17.47 20.93
CA ASP A 28 1.57 -17.99 22.20
C ASP A 28 0.62 -19.10 22.68
N PRO A 29 1.15 -20.28 23.06
CA PRO A 29 0.33 -21.40 23.46
C PRO A 29 -0.65 -20.91 24.52
N LEU A 30 -1.94 -20.93 24.14
CA LEU A 30 -3.03 -20.48 25.00
C LEU A 30 -2.81 -21.12 26.38
N PRO A 31 -2.88 -20.33 27.47
CA PRO A 31 -2.65 -20.85 28.81
C PRO A 31 -3.49 -22.10 29.00
N ALA A 32 -2.83 -23.18 29.45
CA ALA A 32 -3.45 -24.48 29.63
C ALA A 32 -4.81 -24.27 30.30
N PRO A 33 -5.91 -24.77 29.72
CA PRO A 33 -7.24 -24.54 30.25
C PRO A 33 -7.23 -25.02 31.70
N ALA A 34 -7.37 -24.08 32.64
CA ALA A 34 -7.54 -24.38 34.05
C ALA A 34 -8.59 -25.49 34.13
N ALA A 35 -8.24 -26.58 34.82
CA ALA A 35 -9.02 -27.81 34.90
C ALA A 35 -10.45 -27.51 35.38
N ALA A 36 -11.31 -27.17 34.43
CA ALA A 36 -12.70 -26.90 34.64
C ALA A 36 -13.37 -28.27 34.71
N GLY A 37 -13.63 -28.70 35.93
CA GLY A 37 -14.33 -29.94 36.23
C GLY A 37 -15.62 -30.09 35.43
N GLY A 38 -15.86 -31.32 34.99
CA GLY A 38 -17.20 -31.85 34.70
C GLY A 38 -18.01 -31.09 33.68
N ARG A 39 -17.64 -31.14 32.39
CA ARG A 39 -18.64 -30.95 31.33
C ARG A 39 -19.35 -32.27 31.08
N GLY A 40 -20.63 -32.29 31.39
CA GLY A 40 -21.54 -33.34 30.95
C GLY A 40 -21.57 -33.48 29.43
N PRO A 41 -22.26 -34.51 28.90
CA PRO A 41 -22.32 -34.79 27.47
C PRO A 41 -22.77 -33.54 26.71
N HIS A 42 -21.82 -32.94 25.99
CA HIS A 42 -22.08 -31.83 25.10
C HIS A 42 -22.97 -32.35 23.97
N ASP A 43 -24.22 -31.93 23.99
CA ASP A 43 -25.16 -32.12 22.90
C ASP A 43 -24.62 -31.37 21.66
N PRO A 44 -24.14 -32.07 20.62
CA PRO A 44 -23.55 -31.45 19.43
C PRO A 44 -24.56 -30.64 18.62
N THR A 45 -25.86 -30.70 18.95
CA THR A 45 -26.90 -29.97 18.24
C THR A 45 -27.05 -28.50 18.66
N LYS A 46 -26.36 -28.05 19.72
CA LYS A 46 -26.37 -26.65 20.21
C LYS A 46 -25.12 -25.84 19.87
N ALA A 47 -24.38 -26.19 18.83
CA ALA A 47 -23.28 -25.37 18.34
C ALA A 47 -23.82 -24.02 17.81
N ALA A 48 -23.33 -22.91 18.37
CA ALA A 48 -23.66 -21.58 17.87
C ALA A 48 -23.28 -21.47 16.39
N PRO A 49 -24.16 -20.94 15.52
CA PRO A 49 -23.88 -20.82 14.09
C PRO A 49 -22.66 -19.93 13.86
N GLY A 50 -21.59 -20.48 13.25
CA GLY A 50 -20.39 -19.73 12.87
C GLY A 50 -19.06 -20.21 13.44
N VAL A 51 -19.02 -21.32 14.18
CA VAL A 51 -17.78 -21.91 14.69
C VAL A 51 -17.48 -23.20 13.93
N VAL A 52 -16.30 -23.27 13.30
CA VAL A 52 -15.80 -24.53 12.72
C VAL A 52 -14.83 -25.14 13.73
N PHE A 53 -15.16 -26.34 14.19
CA PHE A 53 -14.28 -27.14 15.03
C PHE A 53 -13.30 -27.87 14.12
N THR A 54 -12.03 -27.50 14.24
CA THR A 54 -10.91 -28.27 13.67
C THR A 54 -10.30 -29.13 14.78
N GLU A 55 -9.44 -30.08 14.42
CA GLU A 55 -8.67 -30.84 15.42
C GLU A 55 -7.79 -29.95 16.31
N HIS A 56 -7.58 -28.68 15.91
CA HIS A 56 -6.79 -27.68 16.64
C HIS A 56 -7.65 -26.67 17.39
N GLY A 57 -8.96 -26.93 17.53
CA GLY A 57 -9.88 -26.10 18.29
C GLY A 57 -10.91 -25.37 17.43
N ALA A 58 -11.74 -24.59 18.13
CA ALA A 58 -12.81 -23.79 17.56
C ALA A 58 -12.24 -22.52 16.92
N VAL A 59 -12.28 -22.41 15.60
CA VAL A 59 -11.93 -21.18 14.89
C VAL A 59 -13.22 -20.41 14.61
N ALA A 60 -13.28 -19.16 15.07
CA ALA A 60 -14.36 -18.25 14.73
C ALA A 60 -14.30 -17.96 13.23
N VAL A 61 -15.28 -18.44 12.47
CA VAL A 61 -15.39 -18.12 11.05
C VAL A 61 -15.75 -16.64 10.96
N ASN A 62 -14.84 -15.83 10.41
CA ASN A 62 -15.11 -14.41 10.22
C ASN A 62 -16.42 -14.26 9.41
N LYS A 63 -17.29 -13.33 9.82
CA LYS A 63 -18.61 -13.07 9.23
C LYS A 63 -18.52 -12.85 7.71
N ASP A 64 -17.39 -12.34 7.23
CA ASP A 64 -17.07 -12.18 5.82
C ASP A 64 -16.97 -13.52 5.07
N GLN A 65 -16.35 -14.54 5.66
CA GLN A 65 -16.29 -15.88 5.08
C GLN A 65 -17.69 -16.53 4.99
N ALA A 66 -18.58 -16.25 5.95
CA ALA A 66 -19.95 -16.74 5.92
C ALA A 66 -20.78 -16.08 4.79
N ARG A 67 -20.52 -14.80 4.48
CA ARG A 67 -21.13 -14.11 3.32
C ARG A 67 -20.60 -14.65 2.00
N ILE A 68 -19.28 -14.82 1.88
CA ILE A 68 -18.65 -15.40 0.68
C ILE A 68 -19.23 -16.79 0.39
N ARG A 69 -19.52 -17.61 1.42
CA ARG A 69 -20.15 -18.92 1.24
C ARG A 69 -21.59 -18.87 0.72
N LYS A 70 -22.36 -17.81 1.02
CA LYS A 70 -23.76 -17.69 0.54
C LYS A 70 -23.85 -17.31 -0.94
N GLU A 71 -22.79 -16.71 -1.48
CA GLU A 71 -22.71 -16.27 -2.88
C GLU A 71 -21.62 -17.02 -3.67
N ALA A 72 -21.12 -18.13 -3.12
CA ALA A 72 -20.04 -18.88 -3.73
C ALA A 72 -20.52 -19.50 -5.06
N ALA A 73 -20.06 -18.92 -6.17
CA ALA A 73 -20.17 -19.46 -7.51
C ALA A 73 -18.81 -20.03 -7.94
N CYS A 74 -18.82 -21.07 -8.78
CA CYS A 74 -17.62 -21.59 -9.40
C CYS A 74 -16.93 -20.46 -10.20
N PRO A 75 -15.65 -20.16 -9.96
CA PRO A 75 -14.96 -19.05 -10.62
C PRO A 75 -14.76 -19.27 -12.13
N GLN A 76 -14.98 -20.49 -12.64
CA GLN A 76 -14.81 -20.83 -14.05
C GLN A 76 -16.13 -20.79 -14.84
N CYS A 77 -17.20 -21.41 -14.33
CA CYS A 77 -18.48 -21.52 -15.04
C CYS A 77 -19.63 -20.72 -14.40
N GLY A 78 -19.43 -20.12 -13.22
CA GLY A 78 -20.47 -19.38 -12.51
C GLY A 78 -21.53 -20.26 -11.81
N TYR A 79 -21.41 -21.60 -11.87
CA TYR A 79 -22.34 -22.51 -11.20
C TYR A 79 -22.34 -22.30 -9.68
N SER A 80 -23.51 -22.18 -9.06
CA SER A 80 -23.63 -22.02 -7.61
C SER A 80 -23.11 -23.26 -6.89
N ILE A 81 -22.10 -23.10 -6.04
CA ILE A 81 -21.53 -24.20 -5.24
C ILE A 81 -22.08 -24.24 -3.82
N VAL A 82 -23.13 -23.46 -3.54
CA VAL A 82 -23.79 -23.43 -2.24
C VAL A 82 -24.39 -24.80 -1.92
N GLY A 83 -23.95 -25.40 -0.81
CA GLY A 83 -24.42 -26.72 -0.36
C GLY A 83 -23.79 -27.91 -1.08
N LEU A 84 -22.85 -27.70 -2.00
CA LEU A 84 -22.14 -28.78 -2.67
C LEU A 84 -21.16 -29.46 -1.69
N LYS A 85 -21.27 -30.78 -1.55
CA LYS A 85 -20.33 -31.59 -0.72
C LYS A 85 -19.08 -32.03 -1.50
N SER A 86 -19.15 -32.02 -2.83
CA SER A 86 -18.04 -32.39 -3.71
C SER A 86 -16.97 -31.29 -3.76
N THR A 87 -15.70 -31.69 -3.83
CA THR A 87 -14.57 -30.78 -4.10
C THR A 87 -14.46 -30.40 -5.58
N LYS A 88 -15.22 -31.05 -6.47
CA LYS A 88 -15.26 -30.79 -7.92
C LYS A 88 -16.59 -30.17 -8.32
N CYS A 89 -16.53 -29.19 -9.22
CA CYS A 89 -17.71 -28.60 -9.83
C CYS A 89 -18.42 -29.62 -10.73
N PRO A 90 -19.74 -29.82 -10.63
CA PRO A 90 -20.47 -30.79 -11.46
C PRO A 90 -20.55 -30.38 -12.93
N GLU A 91 -20.52 -29.08 -13.23
CA GLU A 91 -20.67 -28.57 -14.60
C GLU A 91 -19.35 -28.58 -15.37
N CYS A 92 -18.26 -28.06 -14.78
CA CYS A 92 -16.99 -27.87 -15.48
C CYS A 92 -15.87 -28.81 -15.01
N GLY A 93 -16.10 -29.62 -13.98
CA GLY A 93 -15.12 -30.58 -13.46
C GLY A 93 -13.94 -29.97 -12.69
N VAL A 94 -13.83 -28.64 -12.58
CA VAL A 94 -12.72 -27.97 -11.89
C VAL A 94 -12.70 -28.28 -10.39
N GLU A 95 -11.50 -28.39 -9.83
CA GLU A 95 -11.31 -28.48 -8.38
C GLU A 95 -11.60 -27.12 -7.72
N LEU A 96 -12.60 -27.09 -6.85
CA LEU A 96 -13.15 -25.87 -6.26
C LEU A 96 -12.20 -25.25 -5.23
N LEU A 97 -11.52 -26.05 -4.42
CA LEU A 97 -10.63 -25.59 -3.35
C LEU A 97 -9.51 -24.65 -3.86
N PRO A 98 -8.63 -25.07 -4.81
CA PRO A 98 -7.56 -24.20 -5.30
C PRO A 98 -8.11 -23.00 -6.08
N ALA A 99 -9.20 -23.20 -6.85
CA ALA A 99 -9.81 -22.14 -7.64
C ALA A 99 -10.45 -21.05 -6.75
N LEU A 100 -11.13 -21.42 -5.68
CA LEU A 100 -11.68 -20.49 -4.68
C LEU A 100 -10.58 -19.77 -3.92
N ALA A 101 -9.52 -20.47 -3.52
CA ALA A 101 -8.36 -19.85 -2.86
C ALA A 101 -7.68 -18.82 -3.77
N ALA A 102 -7.52 -19.12 -5.06
CA ALA A 102 -6.99 -18.16 -6.04
C ALA A 102 -7.94 -16.96 -6.23
N ALA A 103 -9.25 -17.19 -6.32
CA ALA A 103 -10.24 -16.12 -6.44
C ALA A 103 -10.25 -15.21 -5.19
N ALA A 104 -10.20 -15.80 -3.99
CA ALA A 104 -10.13 -15.07 -2.73
C ALA A 104 -8.84 -14.23 -2.63
N ARG A 105 -7.68 -14.78 -3.03
CA ARG A 105 -6.41 -14.02 -3.10
C ARG A 105 -6.51 -12.83 -4.06
N LYS A 106 -7.08 -13.02 -5.25
CA LYS A 106 -7.31 -11.93 -6.21
C LYS A 106 -8.28 -10.88 -5.69
N ALA A 107 -9.34 -11.28 -4.98
CA ALA A 107 -10.29 -10.35 -4.37
C ALA A 107 -9.62 -9.49 -3.30
N LYS A 108 -8.86 -10.12 -2.39
CA LYS A 108 -8.10 -9.42 -1.34
C LYS A 108 -7.05 -8.48 -1.93
N ALA A 109 -6.34 -8.89 -2.99
CA ALA A 109 -5.37 -8.03 -3.67
C ALA A 109 -6.04 -6.78 -4.27
N ARG A 110 -7.20 -6.93 -4.92
CA ARG A 110 -7.97 -5.79 -5.45
C ARG A 110 -8.44 -4.84 -4.36
N GLU A 111 -8.84 -5.37 -3.21
CA GLU A 111 -9.28 -4.56 -2.08
C GLU A 111 -8.11 -3.76 -1.48
N SER A 112 -6.94 -4.40 -1.30
CA SER A 112 -5.72 -3.71 -0.85
C SER A 112 -5.36 -2.56 -1.78
N ILE A 113 -5.36 -2.82 -3.10
CA ILE A 113 -5.07 -1.81 -4.12
C ILE A 113 -6.04 -0.62 -3.99
N LYS A 114 -7.35 -0.87 -3.88
CA LYS A 114 -8.35 0.20 -3.73
C LYS A 114 -8.12 1.04 -2.48
N HIS A 115 -7.79 0.38 -1.37
CA HIS A 115 -7.50 1.08 -0.13
C HIS A 115 -6.28 2.00 -0.29
N GLU A 116 -5.19 1.50 -0.89
CA GLU A 116 -3.99 2.29 -1.13
C GLU A 116 -4.23 3.50 -2.05
N TYR A 117 -5.04 3.35 -3.11
CA TYR A 117 -5.48 4.48 -3.94
C TYR A 117 -6.27 5.51 -3.15
N SER A 118 -7.18 5.06 -2.27
CA SER A 118 -8.00 5.98 -1.47
C SER A 118 -7.16 6.78 -0.48
N VAL A 119 -6.17 6.15 0.17
CA VAL A 119 -5.29 6.82 1.12
C VAL A 119 -4.43 7.87 0.41
N ALA A 120 -3.78 7.49 -0.70
CA ALA A 120 -2.95 8.42 -1.46
C ALA A 120 -3.77 9.56 -2.11
N GLY A 121 -4.98 9.27 -2.59
CA GLY A 121 -5.88 10.26 -3.17
C GLY A 121 -6.40 11.26 -2.15
N VAL A 122 -6.85 10.80 -0.98
CA VAL A 122 -7.30 11.69 0.12
C VAL A 122 -6.15 12.56 0.61
N ALA A 123 -4.96 11.98 0.77
CA ALA A 123 -3.76 12.72 1.13
C ALA A 123 -3.41 13.83 0.14
N LEU A 124 -3.41 13.52 -1.17
CA LEU A 124 -3.18 14.50 -2.22
C LEU A 124 -4.22 15.63 -2.16
N GLY A 125 -5.50 15.28 -2.03
CA GLY A 125 -6.58 16.25 -1.93
C GLY A 125 -6.42 17.21 -0.76
N ILE A 126 -6.06 16.70 0.42
CA ILE A 126 -5.80 17.51 1.62
C ILE A 126 -4.58 18.41 1.40
N ALA A 127 -3.48 17.89 0.88
CA ALA A 127 -2.25 18.65 0.67
C ALA A 127 -2.42 19.77 -0.36
N VAL A 128 -3.09 19.49 -1.49
CA VAL A 128 -3.38 20.49 -2.53
C VAL A 128 -4.32 21.57 -2.01
N LEU A 129 -5.35 21.20 -1.24
CA LEU A 129 -6.25 22.17 -0.62
C LEU A 129 -5.49 23.05 0.39
N ALA A 130 -4.68 22.46 1.26
CA ALA A 130 -3.88 23.19 2.25
C ALA A 130 -2.88 24.14 1.57
N LEU A 131 -2.18 23.68 0.54
CA LEU A 131 -1.28 24.50 -0.26
C LEU A 131 -2.01 25.66 -0.93
N SER A 132 -3.15 25.40 -1.58
CA SER A 132 -3.93 26.43 -2.29
C SER A 132 -4.45 27.51 -1.34
N VAL A 133 -4.94 27.11 -0.16
CA VAL A 133 -5.35 28.05 0.89
C VAL A 133 -4.16 28.85 1.39
N MET A 134 -3.01 28.19 1.64
CA MET A 134 -1.82 28.85 2.14
C MET A 134 -1.31 29.93 1.17
N VAL A 135 -1.11 29.56 -0.10
CA VAL A 135 -0.69 30.48 -1.17
C VAL A 135 -1.71 31.60 -1.38
N GLY A 136 -3.01 31.28 -1.35
CA GLY A 136 -4.07 32.28 -1.47
C GLY A 136 -4.07 33.32 -0.36
N LEU A 137 -3.64 32.95 0.86
CA LEU A 137 -3.52 33.86 1.99
C LEU A 137 -2.23 34.69 1.97
N THR A 138 -1.13 34.18 1.40
CA THR A 138 0.19 34.84 1.40
C THR A 138 0.39 35.73 0.18
N ASP A 139 0.18 35.16 -1.01
CA ASP A 139 0.54 35.76 -2.30
C ASP A 139 -0.71 36.19 -3.09
N GLY A 140 -1.90 35.87 -2.55
CA GLY A 140 -3.19 36.18 -3.14
C GLY A 140 -3.72 35.05 -4.04
N TRP A 141 -5.04 35.03 -4.21
CA TRP A 141 -5.73 33.98 -4.98
C TRP A 141 -5.32 33.90 -6.46
N GLY A 142 -4.72 34.95 -7.01
CA GLY A 142 -4.17 34.97 -8.37
C GLY A 142 -2.90 34.12 -8.55
N ALA A 143 -2.16 33.83 -7.46
CA ALA A 143 -0.95 33.01 -7.51
C ALA A 143 -1.27 31.49 -7.50
N VAL A 144 -2.43 31.10 -6.97
CA VAL A 144 -2.83 29.68 -6.84
C VAL A 144 -2.77 28.90 -8.15
N PRO A 145 -3.28 29.40 -9.30
CA PRO A 145 -3.18 28.66 -10.57
C PRO A 145 -1.74 28.44 -11.03
N PHE A 146 -0.83 29.38 -10.77
CA PHE A 146 0.59 29.26 -11.15
C PHE A 146 1.29 28.20 -10.30
N GLU A 147 1.00 28.16 -9.00
CA GLU A 147 1.53 27.12 -8.11
C GLU A 147 0.99 25.73 -8.45
N LEU A 148 -0.31 25.61 -8.75
CA LEU A 148 -0.89 24.34 -9.18
C LEU A 148 -0.34 23.87 -10.53
N LEU A 149 -0.04 24.81 -11.44
CA LEU A 149 0.64 24.51 -12.70
C LEU A 149 2.08 24.02 -12.44
N GLY A 150 2.81 24.67 -11.53
CA GLY A 150 4.13 24.23 -11.09
C GLY A 150 4.11 22.80 -10.55
N LEU A 151 3.15 22.49 -9.67
CA LEU A 151 2.93 21.14 -9.15
C LEU A 151 2.61 20.13 -10.26
N ALA A 152 1.79 20.53 -11.24
CA ALA A 152 1.43 19.68 -12.38
C ALA A 152 2.60 19.38 -13.32
N ILE A 153 3.60 20.28 -13.40
CA ILE A 153 4.82 20.10 -14.21
C ILE A 153 5.88 19.31 -13.44
N ILE A 154 6.09 19.62 -12.15
CA ILE A 154 7.15 18.97 -11.36
C ILE A 154 6.84 17.51 -11.06
N THR A 155 5.57 17.16 -10.86
CA THR A 155 5.14 15.80 -10.56
C THR A 155 5.55 14.79 -11.63
N PRO A 156 5.26 14.99 -12.95
CA PRO A 156 5.70 14.06 -13.98
C PRO A 156 7.22 14.04 -14.15
N LEU A 157 7.93 15.16 -13.96
CA LEU A 157 9.40 15.19 -13.99
C LEU A 157 9.99 14.33 -12.86
N ALA A 158 9.46 14.47 -11.65
CA ALA A 158 9.85 13.66 -10.51
C ALA A 158 9.50 12.19 -10.69
N PHE A 159 8.35 11.90 -11.30
CA PHE A 159 7.97 10.53 -11.67
C PHE A 159 8.97 9.92 -12.67
N VAL A 160 9.38 10.67 -13.69
CA VAL A 160 10.42 10.21 -14.64
C VAL A 160 11.75 9.98 -13.94
N ALA A 161 12.17 10.90 -13.04
CA ALA A 161 13.40 10.71 -12.25
C ALA A 161 13.32 9.44 -11.39
N TYR A 162 12.18 9.18 -10.75
CA TYR A 162 11.91 7.95 -10.02
C TYR A 162 12.00 6.72 -10.92
N LEU A 163 11.39 6.73 -12.12
CA LEU A 163 11.46 5.61 -13.07
C LEU A 163 12.90 5.31 -13.50
N ILE A 164 13.73 6.35 -13.71
CA ILE A 164 15.14 6.20 -14.04
C ILE A 164 15.88 5.53 -12.87
N CYS A 165 15.67 6.00 -11.63
CA CYS A 165 16.25 5.37 -10.45
C CYS A 165 15.83 3.90 -10.29
N CYS A 166 14.54 3.59 -10.46
CA CYS A 166 14.04 2.22 -10.39
C CYS A 166 14.62 1.32 -11.48
N SER A 167 14.83 1.86 -12.69
CA SER A 167 15.40 1.12 -13.81
C SER A 167 16.89 0.81 -13.61
N LEU A 168 17.62 1.67 -12.90
CA LEU A 168 19.06 1.52 -12.69
C LEU A 168 19.39 0.57 -11.53
N TRP A 169 18.60 0.56 -10.45
CA TRP A 169 19.01 -0.12 -9.21
C TRP A 169 17.97 -1.04 -8.57
N ILE A 170 16.71 -0.58 -8.46
CA ILE A 170 15.75 -1.11 -7.47
C ILE A 170 14.85 -2.20 -8.05
N GLY A 171 14.54 -2.12 -9.34
CA GLY A 171 13.42 -2.86 -9.92
C GLY A 171 12.07 -2.20 -9.59
N PHE A 172 11.01 -2.69 -10.22
CA PHE A 172 9.65 -2.15 -10.07
C PHE A 172 8.83 -3.04 -9.13
N ASP A 173 8.52 -2.54 -7.93
CA ASP A 173 7.79 -3.30 -6.91
C ASP A 173 6.31 -2.89 -6.76
N MET A 174 5.93 -1.71 -7.26
CA MET A 174 4.56 -1.18 -7.15
C MET A 174 3.93 -0.80 -8.50
N PRO A 175 2.59 -0.89 -8.62
CA PRO A 175 1.89 -0.43 -9.82
C PRO A 175 2.09 1.09 -10.01
N LEU A 176 2.62 1.45 -11.19
CA LEU A 176 3.07 2.80 -11.54
C LEU A 176 2.08 3.92 -11.24
N ALA A 177 0.78 3.67 -11.39
CA ALA A 177 -0.26 4.66 -11.14
C ALA A 177 -0.43 5.01 -9.65
N ILE A 178 -0.26 4.05 -8.72
CA ILE A 178 -0.27 4.33 -7.28
C ILE A 178 0.95 5.17 -6.92
N THR A 179 2.11 4.81 -7.48
CA THR A 179 3.37 5.51 -7.25
C THR A 179 3.31 6.96 -7.70
N ALA A 180 2.78 7.23 -8.89
CA ALA A 180 2.59 8.59 -9.39
C ALA A 180 1.68 9.42 -8.47
N LEU A 181 0.58 8.81 -7.98
CA LEU A 181 -0.35 9.46 -7.05
C LEU A 181 0.30 9.77 -5.70
N ARG A 182 1.10 8.84 -5.16
CA ARG A 182 1.87 9.05 -3.92
C ARG A 182 2.91 10.16 -4.09
N LEU A 183 3.66 10.15 -5.19
CA LEU A 183 4.62 11.21 -5.48
C LEU A 183 3.93 12.58 -5.57
N ALA A 184 2.81 12.69 -6.28
CA ALA A 184 2.04 13.93 -6.33
C ALA A 184 1.66 14.43 -4.93
N ALA A 185 1.18 13.53 -4.05
CA ALA A 185 0.84 13.86 -2.68
C ALA A 185 2.05 14.38 -1.90
N ILE A 186 3.21 13.72 -2.05
CA ILE A 186 4.46 14.11 -1.39
C ILE A 186 4.92 15.49 -1.83
N TYR A 187 4.87 15.81 -3.13
CA TYR A 187 5.20 17.15 -3.62
C TYR A 187 4.24 18.22 -3.11
N ALA A 188 2.94 17.93 -3.07
CA ALA A 188 1.96 18.86 -2.52
C ALA A 188 2.22 19.13 -1.02
N TRP A 189 2.55 18.11 -0.22
CA TRP A 189 2.94 18.27 1.18
C TRP A 189 4.27 19.01 1.35
N SER A 190 5.25 18.73 0.50
CA SER A 190 6.54 19.41 0.48
C SER A 190 6.39 20.90 0.16
N GLY A 191 5.58 21.24 -0.84
CA GLY A 191 5.24 22.62 -1.19
C GLY A 191 4.44 23.32 -0.09
N PHE A 192 3.46 22.64 0.50
CA PHE A 192 2.70 23.17 1.64
C PHE A 192 3.60 23.49 2.82
N THR A 193 4.52 22.60 3.19
CA THR A 193 5.45 22.84 4.30
C THR A 193 6.42 23.98 3.99
N LEU A 194 6.91 24.09 2.76
CA LEU A 194 7.71 25.23 2.33
C LEU A 194 6.94 26.56 2.48
N ALA A 195 5.72 26.65 1.94
CA ALA A 195 4.88 27.84 2.02
C ALA A 195 4.54 28.20 3.48
N LEU A 196 4.20 27.21 4.30
CA LEU A 196 3.95 27.38 5.74
C LEU A 196 5.17 27.97 6.45
N PHE A 197 6.36 27.41 6.23
CA PHE A 197 7.58 27.88 6.88
C PHE A 197 8.01 29.26 6.40
N LEU A 198 7.88 29.57 5.11
CA LEU A 198 8.16 30.91 4.58
C LEU A 198 7.21 31.96 5.18
N THR A 199 5.99 31.57 5.52
CA THR A 199 5.03 32.46 6.18
C THR A 199 5.37 32.72 7.64
N ILE A 200 5.82 31.69 8.37
CA ILE A 200 6.19 31.81 9.79
C ILE A 200 7.56 32.50 9.95
N PHE A 201 8.52 32.20 9.06
CA PHE A 201 9.91 32.66 9.13
C PHE A 201 10.38 33.28 7.80
N PRO A 202 9.85 34.46 7.42
CA PRO A 202 10.11 35.07 6.10
C PRO A 202 11.59 35.42 5.86
N TYR A 203 12.36 35.64 6.93
CA TYR A 203 13.76 36.06 6.83
C TYR A 203 14.76 34.90 6.67
N VAL A 204 14.30 33.65 6.73
CA VAL A 204 15.20 32.47 6.74
C VAL A 204 14.76 31.42 5.69
N PRO A 205 14.75 31.76 4.39
CA PRO A 205 14.26 30.87 3.34
C PRO A 205 15.06 29.56 3.24
N ILE A 206 16.35 29.60 3.60
CA ILE A 206 17.22 28.41 3.62
C ILE A 206 16.71 27.37 4.63
N VAL A 207 16.24 27.81 5.81
CA VAL A 207 15.72 26.89 6.83
C VAL A 207 14.40 26.28 6.38
N ALA A 208 13.51 27.08 5.79
CA ALA A 208 12.26 26.58 5.21
C ALA A 208 12.50 25.53 4.13
N TRP A 209 13.48 25.77 3.25
CA TRP A 209 13.88 24.85 2.20
C TRP A 209 14.46 23.53 2.74
N ILE A 210 15.39 23.60 3.70
CA ILE A 210 15.94 22.39 4.33
C ILE A 210 14.84 21.58 5.02
N PHE A 211 13.91 22.25 5.72
CA PHE A 211 12.81 21.56 6.39
C PHE A 211 11.87 20.87 5.39
N SER A 212 11.54 21.54 4.28
CA SER A 212 10.76 20.97 3.18
C SER A 212 11.44 19.72 2.59
N ILE A 213 12.76 19.76 2.38
CA ILE A 213 13.55 18.58 1.94
C ILE A 213 13.44 17.42 2.94
N VAL A 214 13.59 17.70 4.24
CA VAL A 214 13.51 16.67 5.29
C VAL A 214 12.11 16.03 5.31
N VAL A 215 11.05 16.84 5.19
CA VAL A 215 9.67 16.34 5.09
C VAL A 215 9.49 15.49 3.84
N MET A 216 9.96 15.96 2.69
CA MET A 216 9.86 15.22 1.43
C MET A 216 10.58 13.87 1.52
N PHE A 217 11.79 13.86 2.07
CA PHE A 217 12.58 12.64 2.30
C PHE A 217 11.87 11.66 3.25
N GLY A 218 11.35 12.15 4.38
CA GLY A 218 10.59 11.36 5.34
C GLY A 218 9.31 10.76 4.76
N LEU A 219 8.62 11.51 3.89
CA LEU A 219 7.44 10.98 3.20
C LEU A 219 7.81 9.99 2.10
N LEU A 220 8.88 10.22 1.33
CA LEU A 220 9.36 9.27 0.30
C LEU A 220 9.70 7.92 0.92
N THR A 221 10.51 7.92 1.99
CA THR A 221 10.86 6.69 2.73
C THR A 221 9.62 6.00 3.29
N LYS A 222 8.71 6.74 3.93
CA LYS A 222 7.55 6.12 4.59
C LYS A 222 6.45 5.66 3.62
N TRP A 223 6.23 6.34 2.51
CA TRP A 223 5.08 6.11 1.62
C TRP A 223 5.42 5.27 0.39
N LEU A 224 6.65 5.37 -0.12
CA LEU A 224 7.10 4.51 -1.21
C LEU A 224 7.90 3.30 -0.72
N ASP A 225 8.16 3.21 0.58
CA ASP A 225 8.95 2.12 1.20
C ASP A 225 10.33 1.96 0.54
N ILE A 226 10.93 3.11 0.18
CA ILE A 226 12.22 3.18 -0.49
C ILE A 226 13.34 3.22 0.56
N ASP A 227 14.45 2.53 0.27
CA ASP A 227 15.66 2.58 1.06
C ASP A 227 16.17 4.02 1.25
N PHE A 228 16.79 4.30 2.40
CA PHE A 228 17.26 5.63 2.77
C PHE A 228 18.20 6.26 1.71
N ILE A 229 19.09 5.47 1.11
CA ILE A 229 20.05 5.95 0.11
C ILE A 229 19.34 6.37 -1.17
N ASP A 230 18.37 5.58 -1.64
CA ASP A 230 17.63 5.83 -2.86
C ASP A 230 16.68 7.01 -2.71
N ALA A 231 15.99 7.09 -1.57
CA ALA A 231 15.15 8.22 -1.22
C ALA A 231 15.94 9.54 -1.21
N PHE A 232 17.20 9.50 -0.75
CA PHE A 232 18.09 10.66 -0.75
C PHE A 232 18.47 11.06 -2.18
N GLY A 233 18.84 10.09 -3.02
CA GLY A 233 19.15 10.33 -4.44
C GLY A 233 17.99 10.95 -5.21
N ILE A 234 16.78 10.41 -5.05
CA ILE A 234 15.56 10.93 -5.69
C ILE A 234 15.26 12.34 -5.16
N THR A 235 15.33 12.54 -3.85
CA THR A 235 15.11 13.85 -3.21
C THR A 235 16.06 14.90 -3.76
N PHE A 236 17.34 14.57 -3.87
CA PHE A 236 18.35 15.48 -4.38
C PHE A 236 18.13 15.79 -5.87
N ALA A 237 17.98 14.76 -6.71
CA ALA A 237 17.78 14.93 -8.15
C ALA A 237 16.55 15.79 -8.46
N THR A 238 15.46 15.56 -7.74
CA THR A 238 14.21 16.29 -7.95
C THR A 238 14.26 17.73 -7.46
N ASN A 239 14.96 18.02 -6.35
CA ASN A 239 15.22 19.40 -5.93
C ASN A 239 16.09 20.16 -6.93
N VAL A 240 17.08 19.50 -7.54
CA VAL A 240 17.89 20.11 -8.61
C VAL A 240 16.99 20.48 -9.80
N VAL A 241 16.10 19.58 -10.22
CA VAL A 241 15.14 19.86 -11.30
C VAL A 241 14.20 21.01 -10.91
N ALA A 242 13.66 20.99 -9.69
CA ALA A 242 12.79 22.05 -9.16
C ALA A 242 13.49 23.41 -9.22
N PHE A 243 14.75 23.45 -8.79
CA PHE A 243 15.57 24.66 -8.80
C PHE A 243 15.80 25.18 -10.22
N ILE A 244 16.09 24.30 -11.18
CA ILE A 244 16.24 24.67 -12.59
C ILE A 244 14.94 25.25 -13.17
N VAL A 245 13.80 24.61 -12.89
CA VAL A 245 12.48 25.08 -13.34
C VAL A 245 12.16 26.44 -12.74
N MET A 246 12.40 26.63 -11.44
CA MET A 246 12.20 27.90 -10.76
C MET A 246 13.06 29.01 -11.37
N MET A 247 14.35 28.74 -11.62
CA MET A 247 15.26 29.69 -12.28
C MET A 247 14.84 30.03 -13.72
N ALA A 248 14.30 29.05 -14.46
CA ALA A 248 13.79 29.30 -15.81
C ALA A 248 12.54 30.19 -15.78
N MET A 249 11.61 29.95 -14.84
CA MET A 249 10.40 30.75 -14.69
C MET A 249 10.71 32.20 -14.28
N THR A 250 11.67 32.42 -13.39
CA THR A 250 12.07 33.77 -12.95
C THR A 250 12.83 34.55 -14.03
N HIS A 251 13.47 33.88 -14.98
CA HIS A 251 14.14 34.55 -16.10
C HIS A 251 13.22 34.92 -17.27
N TRP A 252 12.04 34.29 -17.35
CA TRP A 252 11.10 34.48 -18.46
C TRP A 252 9.90 35.38 -18.14
N GLY A 253 9.66 35.71 -16.87
CA GLY A 253 8.63 36.64 -16.41
C GLY A 253 9.19 38.02 -16.10
#